data_AF-A0A933R970-F1
#
_entry.id   AF-A0A933R970-F1
#
_cell.length_a   1.000
_cell.length_b   1.000
_cell.length_c   1.000
_cell.angle_alpha   90.00
_cell.angle_beta   90.00
_cell.angle_gamma   90.00
#
_symmetry.space_group_name_H-M   'P 1'
#
loop_
_entity.id
_entity.type
_entity.pdbx_description
1 polymer ?
#
loop_
_entity_poly.entity_id
_entity_poly.type
_entity_poly.pdbx_seq_one_letter_code
_entity_poly.pdbx_strand_id
1 'polypeptide(L)'
;MLLTITSSASPATDLGYLLHKNPDRVHVKELAFGVARVCYPEASDHRCTAALIGDIDPVELVRGRRGGPKGNGFSLSQYVNDRPYAASSFMSVAINKLFGTAMTGRSKDRPELADQAIPLTVHLPVLPCRGGDRVLRALFEPLGYEIESTPLPLDDAFPQWGASRYLDASLSTVALVQHVLEHLFVLLPVLDDDKHYWVGDDEVDKLLRRGGQWLGTHPERELITRRYLRHDRRLTRDALARLIEADGSVEDPDEAQQVNDAEEAAIERPVRLNDQRMAAVVSALCEAGAQRIADLGCGQGTLVRALLHEPWVDRVVGIDVSWRSLETAARRLRLDEMPPRQRGRVDLWQGALTYRDRRLRDFDAVAVVEVIEHIDPPRLAAFEDSVFGDARPRTAVVTTPNVEYNARFEGLAMAVFTR
;
A
#
# COMPACT_ATOMS: atom_id res chain seq x y z
N MET A 1 2.53 1.46 -19.57
CA MET A 1 3.61 2.35 -19.06
C MET A 1 4.98 1.73 -19.34
N LEU A 2 6.03 2.55 -19.48
CA LEU A 2 7.39 2.11 -19.80
C LEU A 2 8.42 2.81 -18.91
N LEU A 3 9.44 2.06 -18.49
CA LEU A 3 10.68 2.55 -17.89
C LEU A 3 11.83 1.76 -18.50
N THR A 4 12.93 2.42 -18.88
CA THR A 4 14.16 1.71 -19.27
C THR A 4 15.32 2.08 -18.37
N ILE A 5 16.22 1.11 -18.14
CA ILE A 5 17.48 1.28 -17.40
C ILE A 5 18.59 0.83 -18.34
N THR A 6 19.49 1.75 -18.68
CA THR A 6 20.62 1.47 -19.56
C THR A 6 21.91 1.56 -18.75
N SER A 7 22.80 0.60 -18.94
CA SER A 7 24.18 0.70 -18.48
C SER A 7 25.14 0.73 -19.67
N SER A 8 26.21 1.49 -19.52
CA SER A 8 27.38 1.51 -20.40
C SER A 8 28.67 1.10 -19.65
N ALA A 9 28.53 0.47 -18.48
CA ALA A 9 29.66 -0.15 -17.79
C ALA A 9 30.24 -1.28 -18.65
N SER A 10 31.50 -1.67 -18.46
CA SER A 10 32.10 -2.75 -19.25
C SER A 10 32.31 -4.00 -18.38
N PRO A 11 31.74 -5.18 -18.74
CA PRO A 11 30.80 -5.40 -19.84
C PRO A 11 29.37 -4.97 -19.47
N ALA A 12 28.68 -4.30 -20.39
CA ALA A 12 27.37 -3.70 -20.06
C ALA A 12 26.30 -4.76 -19.79
N THR A 13 26.46 -5.96 -20.36
CA THR A 13 25.62 -7.13 -20.11
C THR A 13 25.55 -7.53 -18.63
N ASP A 14 26.52 -7.11 -17.79
CA ASP A 14 26.48 -7.38 -16.36
C ASP A 14 25.28 -6.71 -15.65
N LEU A 15 24.64 -5.73 -16.29
CA LEU A 15 23.33 -5.22 -15.87
C LEU A 15 22.29 -6.34 -15.68
N GLY A 16 22.35 -7.40 -16.49
CA GLY A 16 21.47 -8.56 -16.37
C GLY A 16 21.63 -9.31 -15.04
N TYR A 17 22.87 -9.46 -14.57
CA TYR A 17 23.16 -10.06 -13.26
C TYR A 17 22.73 -9.14 -12.13
N LEU A 18 23.01 -7.84 -12.23
CA LEU A 18 22.65 -6.84 -11.23
C LEU A 18 21.13 -6.72 -11.04
N LEU A 19 20.35 -6.83 -12.12
CA LEU A 19 18.88 -6.83 -12.07
C LEU A 19 18.26 -8.22 -11.82
N HIS A 20 19.06 -9.28 -11.77
CA HIS A 20 18.61 -10.68 -11.70
C HIS A 20 17.63 -11.03 -12.83
N LYS A 21 17.89 -10.53 -14.03
CA LYS A 21 17.09 -10.79 -15.24
C LYS A 21 18.03 -11.10 -16.39
N ASN A 22 18.05 -12.36 -16.79
CA ASN A 22 18.82 -12.81 -17.96
C ASN A 22 18.36 -12.04 -19.22
N PRO A 23 19.28 -11.39 -19.98
CA PRO A 23 18.97 -10.65 -21.20
C PRO A 23 18.30 -11.45 -22.32
N ASP A 24 18.57 -12.76 -22.42
CA ASP A 24 18.03 -13.64 -23.46
C ASP A 24 16.59 -14.10 -23.18
N ARG A 25 15.97 -13.63 -22.09
CA ARG A 25 14.63 -14.04 -21.67
C ARG A 25 13.74 -12.84 -21.42
N VAL A 26 12.47 -13.00 -21.78
CA VAL A 26 11.40 -12.12 -21.31
C VAL A 26 10.93 -12.63 -19.95
N HIS A 27 10.94 -11.76 -18.97
CA HIS A 27 10.50 -12.06 -17.60
C HIS A 27 9.13 -11.44 -17.39
N VAL A 28 8.18 -12.21 -16.86
CA VAL A 28 6.79 -11.77 -16.69
C VAL A 28 6.37 -12.01 -15.25
N LYS A 29 5.66 -11.03 -14.67
CA LYS A 29 5.04 -11.12 -13.35
C LYS A 29 3.63 -10.56 -13.41
N GLU A 30 2.70 -11.29 -12.82
CA GLU A 30 1.35 -10.81 -12.56
C GLU A 30 1.36 -9.76 -11.46
N LEU A 31 0.57 -8.71 -11.65
CA LEU A 31 0.26 -7.67 -10.67
C LEU A 31 -1.25 -7.70 -10.42
N ALA A 32 -1.71 -7.14 -9.32
CA ALA A 32 -3.15 -7.09 -9.00
C ALA A 32 -4.00 -6.22 -9.92
N PHE A 33 -3.38 -5.54 -10.89
CA PHE A 33 -4.00 -4.61 -11.82
C PHE A 33 -3.48 -4.79 -13.25
N GLY A 34 -2.87 -5.94 -13.56
CA GLY A 34 -2.35 -6.25 -14.89
C GLY A 34 -1.04 -7.04 -14.84
N VAL A 35 -0.19 -6.88 -15.86
CA VAL A 35 1.04 -7.66 -16.02
C VAL A 35 2.23 -6.73 -16.15
N ALA A 36 3.35 -7.07 -15.50
CA ALA A 36 4.62 -6.41 -15.73
C ALA A 36 5.62 -7.34 -16.43
N ARG A 37 6.38 -6.78 -17.37
CA ARG A 37 7.34 -7.52 -18.20
C ARG A 37 8.69 -6.83 -18.20
N VAL A 38 9.78 -7.61 -18.16
CA VAL A 38 11.14 -7.13 -18.41
C VAL A 38 11.70 -7.86 -19.62
N CYS A 39 12.20 -7.09 -20.58
CA CYS A 39 12.98 -7.59 -21.71
C CYS A 39 14.19 -6.67 -21.96
N TYR A 40 15.12 -7.14 -22.78
CA TYR A 40 16.34 -6.39 -23.11
C TYR A 40 16.32 -6.05 -24.61
N PRO A 41 15.86 -4.85 -25.00
CA PRO A 41 15.93 -4.41 -26.40
C PRO A 41 17.36 -4.34 -26.93
N GLU A 42 18.35 -4.16 -26.06
CA GLU A 42 19.77 -4.18 -26.42
C GLU A 42 20.58 -4.84 -25.30
N ALA A 43 21.45 -5.77 -25.66
CA ALA A 43 22.39 -6.42 -24.75
C ALA A 43 23.70 -6.70 -25.50
N SER A 44 24.63 -5.76 -25.41
CA SER A 44 25.98 -5.86 -25.97
C SER A 44 27.02 -5.56 -24.89
N ASP A 45 28.29 -5.81 -25.16
CA ASP A 45 29.38 -5.51 -24.22
C ASP A 45 29.52 -4.02 -23.92
N HIS A 46 29.07 -3.14 -24.82
CA HIS A 46 29.19 -1.68 -24.70
C HIS A 46 27.94 -1.00 -24.17
N ARG A 47 26.77 -1.61 -24.38
CA ARG A 47 25.48 -1.05 -23.99
C ARG A 47 24.48 -2.16 -23.73
N CYS A 48 23.83 -2.10 -22.57
CA CYS A 48 22.78 -3.01 -22.18
C CYS A 48 21.61 -2.20 -21.62
N THR A 49 20.41 -2.41 -22.18
CA THR A 49 19.20 -1.71 -21.78
C THR A 49 18.15 -2.72 -21.35
N ALA A 50 17.72 -2.64 -20.10
CA ALA A 50 16.54 -3.34 -19.61
C ALA A 50 15.29 -2.45 -19.77
N ALA A 51 14.22 -2.99 -20.35
CA ALA A 51 12.94 -2.32 -20.48
C ALA A 51 11.89 -2.97 -19.57
N LEU A 52 11.40 -2.21 -18.58
CA LEU A 52 10.28 -2.56 -17.71
C LEU A 52 8.98 -2.00 -18.29
N ILE A 53 8.08 -2.90 -18.67
CA ILE A 53 6.80 -2.59 -19.33
C ILE A 53 5.67 -3.00 -18.40
N GLY A 54 4.83 -2.05 -18.02
CA GLY A 54 3.59 -2.30 -17.28
C GLY A 54 2.38 -2.25 -18.21
N ASP A 55 1.66 -3.35 -18.27
CA ASP A 55 0.44 -3.57 -19.06
C ASP A 55 -0.74 -3.66 -18.08
N ILE A 56 -1.34 -2.50 -17.79
CA ILE A 56 -2.38 -2.35 -16.77
C ILE A 56 -3.74 -2.52 -17.43
N ASP A 57 -4.61 -3.37 -16.87
CA ASP A 57 -5.98 -3.50 -17.33
C ASP A 57 -6.85 -2.37 -16.71
N PRO A 58 -7.28 -1.37 -17.49
CA PRO A 58 -8.08 -0.25 -16.96
C PRO A 58 -9.47 -0.70 -16.50
N VAL A 59 -10.02 -1.79 -17.06
CA VAL A 59 -11.34 -2.31 -16.72
C VAL A 59 -11.25 -3.10 -15.42
N GLU A 60 -10.22 -3.93 -15.25
CA GLU A 60 -9.96 -4.62 -13.98
C GLU A 60 -9.62 -3.63 -12.87
N LEU A 61 -8.91 -2.54 -13.15
CA LEU A 61 -8.62 -1.50 -12.16
C LEU A 61 -9.90 -0.86 -11.58
N VAL A 62 -10.95 -0.71 -12.39
CA VAL A 62 -12.27 -0.21 -11.96
C VAL A 62 -13.12 -1.31 -11.35
N ARG A 63 -13.12 -2.52 -11.92
CA ARG A 63 -13.93 -3.67 -11.44
C ARG A 63 -13.37 -4.34 -10.19
N GLY A 64 -12.07 -4.21 -9.93
CA GLY A 64 -11.39 -4.58 -8.70
C GLY A 64 -11.83 -3.72 -7.51
N ARG A 65 -12.49 -2.57 -7.77
CA ARG A 65 -13.30 -1.82 -6.80
C ARG A 65 -14.73 -2.38 -6.68
N ARG A 66 -14.89 -3.71 -6.69
CA ARG A 66 -16.19 -4.37 -6.50
C ARG A 66 -16.68 -4.05 -5.08
N GLY A 67 -17.57 -3.05 -4.98
CA GLY A 67 -18.25 -2.60 -3.76
C GLY A 67 -18.10 -1.11 -3.41
N GLY A 68 -17.58 -0.26 -4.30
CA GLY A 68 -17.69 1.20 -4.15
C GLY A 68 -19.15 1.67 -4.04
N PRO A 69 -19.43 2.80 -3.36
CA PRO A 69 -20.80 3.23 -3.04
C PRO A 69 -21.66 3.33 -4.29
N LYS A 70 -22.89 2.77 -4.23
CA LYS A 70 -23.99 3.14 -5.14
C LYS A 70 -24.40 4.58 -4.83
N GLY A 71 -23.55 5.53 -5.18
CA GLY A 71 -23.70 6.91 -4.75
C GLY A 71 -22.47 7.75 -5.02
N ASN A 72 -22.03 7.79 -6.28
CA ASN A 72 -21.53 9.00 -6.97
C ASN A 72 -21.04 8.60 -8.36
N GLY A 73 -21.97 8.59 -9.33
CA GLY A 73 -21.71 8.76 -10.75
C GLY A 73 -20.91 7.67 -11.47
N PHE A 74 -21.47 7.19 -12.57
CA PHE A 74 -20.70 6.81 -13.76
C PHE A 74 -19.75 7.97 -14.13
N SER A 75 -18.60 8.10 -13.48
CA SER A 75 -17.61 9.10 -13.87
C SER A 75 -16.74 8.49 -14.95
N LEU A 76 -16.87 8.99 -16.19
CA LEU A 76 -16.08 8.56 -17.34
C LEU A 76 -14.57 8.53 -17.02
N SER A 77 -14.10 9.44 -16.16
CA SER A 77 -12.72 9.52 -15.68
C SER A 77 -12.21 8.30 -14.91
N GLN A 78 -13.09 7.39 -14.46
CA GLN A 78 -12.66 6.14 -13.83
C GLN A 78 -12.26 5.10 -14.89
N TYR A 79 -12.93 5.09 -16.05
CA TYR A 79 -12.66 4.15 -17.15
C TYR A 79 -11.68 4.71 -18.17
N VAL A 80 -11.70 6.03 -18.38
CA VAL A 80 -10.81 6.75 -19.28
C VAL A 80 -9.89 7.61 -18.43
N ASN A 81 -8.71 7.07 -18.15
CA ASN A 81 -7.66 7.77 -17.41
C ASN A 81 -6.28 7.39 -17.96
N ASP A 82 -5.29 8.12 -17.49
CA ASP A 82 -3.91 8.06 -17.94
C ASP A 82 -3.06 6.99 -17.22
N ARG A 83 -3.62 6.32 -16.22
CA ARG A 83 -2.87 5.48 -15.29
C ARG A 83 -2.23 4.24 -15.92
N PRO A 84 -2.85 3.58 -16.92
CA PRO A 84 -2.19 2.50 -17.66
C PRO A 84 -0.94 2.95 -18.43
N TYR A 85 -0.82 4.24 -18.74
CA TYR A 85 0.15 4.76 -19.69
C TYR A 85 1.30 5.51 -19.01
N ALA A 86 1.02 6.16 -17.87
CA ALA A 86 1.99 6.97 -17.12
C ALA A 86 2.83 6.15 -16.12
N ALA A 87 4.13 6.47 -16.02
CA ALA A 87 5.07 5.89 -15.04
C ALA A 87 4.82 6.45 -13.62
N SER A 88 3.66 6.09 -13.06
CA SER A 88 3.12 6.54 -11.77
C SER A 88 3.52 5.60 -10.62
N SER A 89 2.80 5.66 -9.50
CA SER A 89 2.95 4.72 -8.38
C SER A 89 2.83 3.23 -8.77
N PHE A 90 2.13 2.90 -9.86
CA PHE A 90 2.10 1.52 -10.39
C PHE A 90 3.47 1.06 -10.89
N MET A 91 4.29 1.97 -11.43
CA MET A 91 5.65 1.65 -11.86
C MET A 91 6.52 1.28 -10.65
N SER A 92 6.38 1.97 -9.51
CA SER A 92 7.08 1.58 -8.27
C SER A 92 6.73 0.16 -7.82
N VAL A 93 5.46 -0.25 -7.93
CA VAL A 93 5.04 -1.63 -7.62
C VAL A 93 5.70 -2.62 -8.57
N ALA A 94 5.72 -2.32 -9.88
CA ALA A 94 6.37 -3.17 -10.87
C ALA A 94 7.89 -3.29 -10.64
N ILE A 95 8.57 -2.19 -10.27
CA ILE A 95 9.99 -2.18 -9.89
C ILE A 95 10.23 -3.14 -8.73
N ASN A 96 9.45 -3.04 -7.65
CA ASN A 96 9.63 -3.91 -6.50
C ASN A 96 9.41 -5.38 -6.87
N LYS A 97 8.34 -5.68 -7.61
CA LYS A 97 7.98 -7.06 -7.99
C LYS A 97 9.01 -7.75 -8.89
N LEU A 98 9.62 -6.99 -9.81
CA LEU A 98 10.56 -7.54 -10.79
C LEU A 98 12.02 -7.40 -10.34
N PHE A 99 12.36 -6.35 -9.59
CA PHE A 99 13.73 -6.03 -9.20
C PHE A 99 13.97 -6.07 -7.69
N GLY A 100 13.07 -6.67 -6.91
CA GLY A 100 13.16 -6.73 -5.44
C GLY A 100 14.51 -7.22 -4.91
N THR A 101 15.10 -8.26 -5.53
CA THR A 101 16.44 -8.75 -5.15
C THR A 101 17.56 -7.74 -5.45
N ALA A 102 17.48 -7.03 -6.57
CA ALA A 102 18.44 -5.98 -6.90
C ALA A 102 18.33 -4.79 -5.93
N MET A 103 17.11 -4.51 -5.45
CA MET A 103 16.86 -3.52 -4.42
C MET A 103 17.35 -3.92 -3.02
N THR A 104 17.86 -5.14 -2.81
CA THR A 104 18.57 -5.49 -1.56
C THR A 104 20.08 -5.33 -1.69
N GLY A 105 20.59 -4.79 -2.79
CA GLY A 105 22.03 -4.64 -3.03
C GLY A 105 22.77 -5.95 -3.31
N ARG A 106 22.06 -7.06 -3.55
CA ARG A 106 22.68 -8.38 -3.75
C ARG A 106 22.79 -8.72 -5.22
N SER A 107 23.92 -9.30 -5.63
CA SER A 107 24.07 -10.02 -6.90
C SER A 107 24.90 -11.26 -6.67
N LYS A 108 24.28 -12.45 -6.82
CA LYS A 108 24.95 -13.72 -6.52
C LYS A 108 26.14 -13.99 -7.45
N ASP A 109 25.98 -13.65 -8.73
CA ASP A 109 26.96 -13.95 -9.77
C ASP A 109 27.98 -12.81 -9.97
N ARG A 110 27.68 -11.61 -9.44
CA ARG A 110 28.51 -10.40 -9.54
C ARG A 110 28.48 -9.57 -8.24
N PRO A 111 28.93 -10.12 -7.08
CA PRO A 111 28.84 -9.42 -5.80
C PRO A 111 29.64 -8.12 -5.80
N GLU A 112 30.88 -8.14 -6.32
CA GLU A 112 31.74 -6.95 -6.37
C GLU A 112 31.14 -5.79 -7.19
N LEU A 113 30.40 -6.10 -8.26
CA LEU A 113 29.73 -5.08 -9.07
C LEU A 113 28.47 -4.52 -8.40
N ALA A 114 27.82 -5.28 -7.52
CA ALA A 114 26.64 -4.78 -6.79
C ALA A 114 27.02 -3.67 -5.80
N ASP A 115 28.22 -3.72 -5.25
CA ASP A 115 28.79 -2.72 -4.34
C ASP A 115 29.47 -1.55 -5.08
N GLN A 116 29.47 -1.55 -6.42
CA GLN A 116 30.14 -0.55 -7.24
C GLN A 116 29.16 0.44 -7.86
N ALA A 117 29.53 1.73 -7.82
CA ALA A 117 28.83 2.75 -8.59
C ALA A 117 29.16 2.62 -10.09
N ILE A 118 28.12 2.46 -10.91
CA ILE A 118 28.24 2.29 -12.37
C ILE A 118 27.44 3.35 -13.12
N PRO A 119 27.84 3.72 -14.35
CA PRO A 119 27.07 4.65 -15.18
C PRO A 119 25.74 4.01 -15.58
N LEU A 120 24.65 4.70 -15.22
CA LEU A 120 23.27 4.30 -15.46
C LEU A 120 22.46 5.48 -16.02
N THR A 121 21.63 5.18 -17.01
CA THR A 121 20.63 6.12 -17.54
C THR A 121 19.26 5.49 -17.45
N VAL A 122 18.34 6.17 -16.77
CA VAL A 122 16.92 5.80 -16.68
C VAL A 122 16.12 6.68 -17.63
N HIS A 123 15.31 6.08 -18.50
CA HIS A 123 14.40 6.82 -19.38
C HIS A 123 12.94 6.52 -19.07
N LEU A 124 12.17 7.58 -18.88
CA LEU A 124 10.76 7.62 -18.51
C LEU A 124 10.01 8.47 -19.55
N PRO A 125 9.49 7.87 -20.63
CA PRO A 125 8.88 8.64 -21.73
C PRO A 125 7.59 9.35 -21.33
N VAL A 126 6.89 8.86 -20.30
CA VAL A 126 5.63 9.46 -19.80
C VAL A 126 5.67 9.52 -18.28
N LEU A 127 6.34 10.53 -17.74
CA LEU A 127 6.48 10.76 -16.31
C LEU A 127 5.45 11.79 -15.81
N PRO A 128 4.45 11.39 -14.99
CA PRO A 128 3.57 12.36 -14.34
C PRO A 128 4.38 13.21 -13.36
N CYS A 129 4.39 14.53 -13.55
CA CYS A 129 5.15 15.43 -12.70
C CYS A 129 4.32 16.63 -12.24
N ARG A 130 3.61 16.48 -11.11
CA ARG A 130 2.89 17.59 -10.47
C ARG A 130 3.87 18.60 -9.90
N GLY A 131 3.98 19.74 -10.60
CA GLY A 131 4.93 20.81 -10.30
C GLY A 131 6.02 20.97 -11.38
N GLY A 132 5.98 20.14 -12.43
CA GLY A 132 6.84 20.28 -13.62
C GLY A 132 8.32 19.99 -13.37
N ASP A 133 9.15 20.32 -14.35
CA ASP A 133 10.60 20.06 -14.38
C ASP A 133 11.33 20.56 -13.11
N ARG A 134 10.89 21.69 -12.53
CA ARG A 134 11.48 22.22 -11.29
C ARG A 134 11.41 21.22 -10.14
N VAL A 135 10.30 20.51 -9.97
CA VAL A 135 10.17 19.51 -8.91
C VAL A 135 11.00 18.27 -9.23
N LEU A 136 11.01 17.83 -10.50
CA LEU A 136 11.86 16.72 -10.94
C LEU A 136 13.33 16.98 -10.57
N ARG A 137 13.85 18.17 -10.90
CA ARG A 137 15.21 18.60 -10.57
C ARG A 137 15.47 18.65 -9.08
N ALA A 138 14.60 19.29 -8.32
CA ALA A 138 14.74 19.40 -6.87
C ALA A 138 14.77 18.04 -6.15
N LEU A 139 14.17 16.99 -6.74
CA LEU A 139 14.15 15.65 -6.16
C LEU A 139 15.33 14.76 -6.57
N PHE A 140 15.88 14.93 -7.78
CA PHE A 140 16.91 14.02 -8.31
C PHE A 140 18.30 14.64 -8.40
N GLU A 141 18.45 15.94 -8.67
CA GLU A 141 19.78 16.58 -8.74
C GLU A 141 20.57 16.48 -7.42
N PRO A 142 19.97 16.65 -6.22
CA PRO A 142 20.68 16.46 -4.95
C PRO A 142 21.20 15.03 -4.73
N LEU A 143 20.64 14.05 -5.45
CA LEU A 143 21.06 12.65 -5.42
C LEU A 143 22.15 12.33 -6.45
N GLY A 144 22.67 13.34 -7.16
CA GLY A 144 23.74 13.19 -8.16
C GLY A 144 23.25 12.76 -9.54
N TYR A 145 22.01 13.11 -9.90
CA TYR A 145 21.48 12.86 -11.23
C TYR A 145 21.63 14.09 -12.13
N GLU A 146 22.06 13.84 -13.36
CA GLU A 146 21.89 14.75 -14.48
C GLU A 146 20.53 14.49 -15.14
N ILE A 147 19.79 15.55 -15.42
CA ILE A 147 18.39 15.46 -15.85
C ILE A 147 18.17 16.22 -17.14
N GLU A 148 17.76 15.47 -18.16
CA GLU A 148 17.17 15.99 -19.38
C GLU A 148 15.68 15.72 -19.34
N SER A 149 14.86 16.76 -19.49
CA SER A 149 13.41 16.59 -19.53
C SER A 149 12.75 17.55 -20.50
N THR A 150 11.70 17.07 -21.18
CA THR A 150 10.88 17.87 -22.09
C THR A 150 9.40 17.68 -21.76
N PRO A 151 8.63 18.76 -21.56
CA PRO A 151 7.18 18.65 -21.39
C PRO A 151 6.51 18.08 -22.64
N LEU A 152 5.66 17.07 -22.46
CA LEU A 152 4.86 16.52 -23.54
C LEU A 152 3.66 17.44 -23.85
N PRO A 153 3.34 17.72 -25.13
CA PRO A 153 2.14 18.47 -25.48
C PRO A 153 0.88 17.69 -25.06
N LEU A 154 -0.23 18.39 -24.80
CA LEU A 154 -1.52 17.74 -24.56
C LEU A 154 -2.01 17.00 -25.82
N ASP A 155 -1.81 17.61 -26.98
CA ASP A 155 -2.16 17.05 -28.28
C ASP A 155 -1.33 17.76 -29.37
N ASP A 156 -0.58 16.98 -30.17
CA ASP A 156 0.25 17.51 -31.27
C ASP A 156 -0.59 18.20 -32.36
N ALA A 157 -1.84 17.79 -32.54
CA ALA A 157 -2.75 18.39 -33.51
C ALA A 157 -3.35 19.72 -33.03
N PHE A 158 -3.29 19.99 -31.71
CA PHE A 158 -3.82 21.22 -31.10
C PHE A 158 -2.79 21.89 -30.18
N PRO A 159 -1.68 22.46 -30.72
CA PRO A 159 -0.60 23.04 -29.92
C PRO A 159 -1.05 24.16 -28.96
N GLN A 160 -2.14 24.86 -29.29
CA GLN A 160 -2.73 25.91 -28.46
C GLN A 160 -3.26 25.42 -27.10
N TRP A 161 -3.47 24.11 -26.93
CA TRP A 161 -3.82 23.52 -25.62
C TRP A 161 -2.63 23.54 -24.66
N GLY A 162 -1.41 23.68 -25.17
CA GLY A 162 -0.19 23.79 -24.38
C GLY A 162 0.35 22.45 -23.92
N ALA A 163 1.29 22.52 -22.98
CA ALA A 163 1.94 21.35 -22.40
C ALA A 163 1.00 20.59 -21.44
N SER A 164 1.11 19.27 -21.47
CA SER A 164 0.51 18.38 -20.48
C SER A 164 1.29 18.44 -19.16
N ARG A 165 0.81 17.69 -18.16
CA ARG A 165 1.53 17.49 -16.89
C ARG A 165 2.63 16.41 -16.96
N TYR A 166 2.85 15.82 -18.13
CA TYR A 166 3.79 14.74 -18.35
C TYR A 166 5.10 15.28 -18.91
N LEU A 167 6.19 14.66 -18.47
CA LEU A 167 7.53 14.89 -19.00
C LEU A 167 8.00 13.61 -19.69
N ASP A 168 8.69 13.76 -20.81
CA ASP A 168 9.69 12.79 -21.24
C ASP A 168 10.98 13.12 -20.46
N ALA A 169 11.48 12.19 -19.67
CA ALA A 169 12.61 12.42 -18.77
C ALA A 169 13.69 11.34 -18.91
N SER A 170 14.94 11.78 -19.04
CA SER A 170 16.15 10.96 -18.93
C SER A 170 16.96 11.39 -17.71
N LEU A 171 17.26 10.42 -16.84
CA LEU A 171 17.97 10.60 -15.59
C LEU A 171 19.28 9.82 -15.65
N SER A 172 20.42 10.50 -15.70
CA SER A 172 21.75 9.89 -15.80
C SER A 172 22.52 10.05 -14.50
N THR A 173 23.21 9.00 -14.04
CA THR A 173 24.00 9.05 -12.81
C THR A 173 25.10 7.98 -12.81
N VAL A 174 26.05 8.09 -11.89
CA VAL A 174 27.02 7.04 -11.55
C VAL A 174 26.73 6.60 -10.12
N ALA A 175 26.00 5.49 -9.97
CA ALA A 175 25.49 5.05 -8.68
C ALA A 175 25.35 3.52 -8.63
N LEU A 176 25.12 2.98 -7.43
CA LEU A 176 24.77 1.58 -7.26
C LEU A 176 23.38 1.33 -7.86
N VAL A 177 23.19 0.18 -8.51
CA VAL A 177 21.87 -0.19 -9.08
C VAL A 177 20.78 -0.18 -8.02
N GLN A 178 21.09 -0.64 -6.81
CA GLN A 178 20.17 -0.58 -5.66
C GLN A 178 19.65 0.84 -5.42
N HIS A 179 20.56 1.82 -5.28
CA HIS A 179 20.17 3.20 -5.01
C HIS A 179 19.28 3.78 -6.11
N VAL A 180 19.60 3.52 -7.39
CA VAL A 180 18.75 3.96 -8.50
C VAL A 180 17.34 3.40 -8.39
N LEU A 181 17.20 2.10 -8.10
CA LEU A 181 15.90 1.46 -7.95
C LEU A 181 15.13 1.98 -6.71
N GLU A 182 15.82 2.22 -5.59
CA GLU A 182 15.22 2.79 -4.37
C GLU A 182 14.77 4.24 -4.57
N HIS A 183 15.58 5.06 -5.22
CA HIS A 183 15.21 6.44 -5.56
C HIS A 183 13.97 6.46 -6.45
N LEU A 184 13.95 5.66 -7.52
CA LEU A 184 12.77 5.56 -8.40
C LEU A 184 11.54 5.07 -7.64
N PHE A 185 11.70 4.04 -6.81
CA PHE A 185 10.62 3.47 -6.02
C PHE A 185 9.93 4.52 -5.13
N VAL A 186 10.72 5.35 -4.44
CA VAL A 186 10.24 6.39 -3.53
C VAL A 186 9.76 7.65 -4.26
N LEU A 187 10.47 8.09 -5.31
CA LEU A 187 10.25 9.40 -5.91
C LEU A 187 9.18 9.41 -7.02
N LEU A 188 8.94 8.31 -7.75
CA LEU A 188 7.88 8.27 -8.76
C LEU A 188 6.48 8.57 -8.17
N PRO A 189 6.08 8.02 -7.01
CA PRO A 189 4.81 8.39 -6.37
C PRO A 189 4.78 9.84 -5.87
N VAL A 190 5.93 10.43 -5.53
CA VAL A 190 6.06 11.83 -5.08
C VAL A 190 5.89 12.81 -6.24
N LEU A 191 6.40 12.46 -7.42
CA LEU A 191 6.24 13.24 -8.64
C LEU A 191 4.78 13.22 -9.12
N ASP A 192 4.14 12.06 -9.06
CA ASP A 192 2.73 11.90 -9.43
C ASP A 192 1.78 12.60 -8.43
N ASP A 193 2.14 12.59 -7.13
CA ASP A 193 1.39 13.20 -6.03
C ASP A 193 -0.09 12.78 -5.99
N ASP A 194 -0.35 11.53 -6.40
CA ASP A 194 -1.68 10.92 -6.50
C ASP A 194 -1.59 9.38 -6.49
N LYS A 195 -1.28 8.82 -5.30
CA LYS A 195 -1.23 7.37 -5.08
C LYS A 195 -2.62 6.73 -5.20
N HIS A 196 -2.66 5.59 -5.89
CA HIS A 196 -3.88 4.83 -6.19
C HIS A 196 -4.41 3.93 -5.09
N TYR A 197 -3.63 3.74 -4.04
CA TYR A 197 -3.94 2.90 -2.91
C TYR A 197 -3.89 3.70 -1.60
N TRP A 198 -4.51 3.14 -0.56
CA TRP A 198 -4.56 3.77 0.75
C TRP A 198 -3.19 3.68 1.43
N VAL A 199 -2.77 4.75 2.11
CA VAL A 199 -1.47 4.84 2.81
C VAL A 199 -1.74 4.70 4.31
N GLY A 200 -1.16 3.68 4.93
CA GLY A 200 -1.26 3.39 6.36
C GLY A 200 0.05 3.63 7.12
N ASP A 201 0.07 3.23 8.40
CA ASP A 201 1.25 3.32 9.26
C ASP A 201 2.42 2.45 8.72
N ASP A 202 2.13 1.35 8.02
CA ASP A 202 3.09 0.48 7.32
C ASP A 202 3.89 1.19 6.22
N GLU A 203 3.28 2.20 5.62
CA GLU A 203 3.88 2.94 4.52
C GLU A 203 4.93 3.96 5.00
N VAL A 204 4.90 4.30 6.30
CA VAL A 204 5.99 5.03 6.96
C VAL A 204 7.21 4.13 7.11
N ASP A 205 7.05 2.92 7.65
CA ASP A 205 8.17 1.98 7.83
C ASP A 205 8.84 1.65 6.49
N LYS A 206 8.03 1.47 5.44
CA LYS A 206 8.52 1.27 4.08
C LYS A 206 9.28 2.47 3.52
N LEU A 207 8.77 3.69 3.74
CA LEU A 207 9.49 4.91 3.35
C LEU A 207 10.82 5.02 4.09
N LEU A 208 10.86 4.69 5.38
CA LEU A 208 12.09 4.76 6.18
C LEU A 208 13.12 3.72 5.74
N ARG A 209 12.70 2.48 5.44
CA ARG A 209 13.62 1.43 4.95
C ARG A 209 14.20 1.74 3.57
N ARG A 210 13.38 2.25 2.64
CA ARG A 210 13.80 2.54 1.25
C ARG A 210 14.40 3.94 1.06
N GLY A 211 13.96 4.89 1.88
CA GLY A 211 14.47 6.25 1.92
C GLY A 211 15.73 6.36 2.76
N GLY A 212 15.84 5.57 3.83
CA GLY A 212 17.05 5.35 4.63
C GLY A 212 17.92 6.58 4.84
N GLN A 213 19.22 6.40 4.60
CA GLN A 213 20.26 7.41 4.81
C GLN A 213 20.15 8.61 3.83
N TRP A 214 19.73 8.38 2.59
CA TRP A 214 19.65 9.45 1.59
C TRP A 214 18.48 10.40 1.88
N LEU A 215 17.33 9.89 2.31
CA LEU A 215 16.15 10.70 2.59
C LEU A 215 16.36 11.60 3.81
N GLY A 216 17.07 11.11 4.84
CA GLY A 216 17.38 11.91 6.03
C GLY A 216 18.19 13.18 5.71
N THR A 217 19.10 13.07 4.74
CA THR A 217 20.00 14.16 4.30
C THR A 217 19.46 14.96 3.11
N HIS A 218 18.39 14.50 2.47
CA HIS A 218 17.83 15.14 1.28
C HIS A 218 17.25 16.53 1.60
N PRO A 219 17.55 17.59 0.80
CA PRO A 219 17.05 18.94 1.06
C PRO A 219 15.51 19.01 0.99
N GLU A 220 14.90 18.25 0.09
CA GLU A 220 13.44 18.16 -0.09
C GLU A 220 12.78 17.05 0.75
N ARG A 221 13.41 16.56 1.83
CA ARG A 221 12.86 15.44 2.65
C ARG A 221 11.45 15.67 3.16
N GLU A 222 11.09 16.92 3.48
CA GLU A 222 9.75 17.29 3.91
C GLU A 222 8.72 17.14 2.77
N LEU A 223 9.07 17.60 1.57
CA LEU A 223 8.23 17.47 0.38
C LEU A 223 8.04 16.01 0.01
N ILE A 224 9.13 15.23 -0.02
CA ILE A 224 9.14 13.80 -0.32
C ILE A 224 8.23 13.07 0.65
N THR A 225 8.47 13.22 1.96
CA THR A 225 7.71 12.53 3.00
C THR A 225 6.23 12.89 2.94
N ARG A 226 5.91 14.19 2.80
CA ARG A 226 4.53 14.66 2.73
C ARG A 226 3.78 14.07 1.54
N ARG A 227 4.34 14.14 0.33
CA ARG A 227 3.66 13.63 -0.88
C ARG A 227 3.62 12.11 -0.91
N TYR A 228 4.69 11.44 -0.48
CA TYR A 228 4.73 9.98 -0.40
C TYR A 228 3.64 9.44 0.53
N LEU A 229 3.34 10.16 1.62
CA LEU A 229 2.32 9.81 2.59
C LEU A 229 0.95 10.48 2.32
N ARG A 230 0.68 10.87 1.06
CA ARG A 230 -0.58 11.48 0.60
C ARG A 230 -1.04 12.69 1.44
N HIS A 231 -0.09 13.51 1.86
CA HIS A 231 -0.29 14.70 2.69
C HIS A 231 -0.87 14.42 4.09
N ASP A 232 -0.82 13.18 4.58
CA ASP A 232 -1.23 12.85 5.94
C ASP A 232 -0.26 13.49 6.94
N ARG A 233 -0.74 14.49 7.68
CA ARG A 233 0.06 15.29 8.62
C ARG A 233 0.61 14.48 9.78
N ARG A 234 -0.10 13.44 10.22
CA ARG A 234 0.33 12.59 11.33
C ARG A 234 1.45 11.67 10.88
N LEU A 235 1.25 10.95 9.77
CA LEU A 235 2.25 10.05 9.21
C LEU A 235 3.51 10.82 8.78
N THR A 236 3.34 12.01 8.19
CA THR A 236 4.46 12.88 7.79
C THR A 236 5.30 13.29 8.99
N ARG A 237 4.65 13.69 10.11
CA ARG A 237 5.36 14.08 11.32
C ARG A 237 6.11 12.90 11.95
N ASP A 238 5.47 11.73 11.99
CA ASP A 238 6.07 10.50 12.51
C ASP A 238 7.30 10.09 11.70
N ALA A 239 7.18 10.04 10.37
CA ALA A 239 8.29 9.74 9.48
C ALA A 239 9.45 10.75 9.61
N LEU A 240 9.16 12.06 9.65
CA LEU A 240 10.19 13.08 9.82
C LEU A 240 10.88 13.01 11.18
N ALA A 241 10.14 12.72 12.26
CA ALA A 241 10.74 12.53 13.59
C ALA A 241 11.70 11.33 13.58
N ARG A 242 11.28 10.20 13.00
CA ARG A 242 12.09 8.98 12.92
C ARG A 242 13.30 9.13 12.00
N LEU A 243 13.22 9.94 10.93
CA LEU A 243 14.37 10.28 10.07
C LEU A 243 15.44 11.12 10.79
N ILE A 244 15.05 11.91 11.81
CA ILE A 244 15.98 12.71 12.61
C ILE A 244 16.66 11.85 13.69
N GLU A 245 15.98 10.83 14.18
CA GLU A 245 16.48 9.91 15.22
C GLU A 245 17.28 8.73 14.66
N ALA A 246 17.10 8.39 13.38
CA ALA A 246 17.77 7.27 12.72
C ALA A 246 19.18 7.66 12.24
N ASP A 247 20.17 7.54 13.12
CA ASP A 247 21.58 7.40 12.74
C ASP A 247 21.94 5.90 12.75
N GLY A 248 21.87 5.27 11.57
CA GLY A 248 22.47 3.98 11.25
C GLY A 248 22.04 2.75 12.05
N SER A 249 21.08 1.98 11.52
CA SER A 249 21.08 0.52 11.72
C SER A 249 20.89 -0.16 10.37
N VAL A 250 21.91 -0.93 9.98
CA VAL A 250 21.88 -1.81 8.81
C VAL A 250 21.27 -3.12 9.30
N GLU A 251 20.02 -3.38 8.93
CA GLU A 251 19.34 -4.66 9.24
C GLU A 251 19.91 -5.80 8.37
N ASP A 252 19.84 -7.03 8.89
CA ASP A 252 20.38 -8.25 8.29
C ASP A 252 19.71 -8.53 6.91
N PRO A 253 20.48 -8.71 5.81
CA PRO A 253 19.96 -8.87 4.45
C PRO A 253 18.94 -10.00 4.24
N ASP A 254 18.95 -11.03 5.08
CA ASP A 254 18.03 -12.17 4.96
C ASP A 254 16.67 -11.92 5.63
N GLU A 255 16.59 -10.99 6.61
CA GLU A 255 15.32 -10.51 7.16
C GLU A 255 14.61 -9.56 6.19
N ALA A 256 15.37 -8.73 5.47
CA ALA A 256 14.84 -7.78 4.48
C ALA A 256 14.08 -8.45 3.32
N GLN A 257 14.53 -9.62 2.85
CA GLN A 257 13.84 -10.36 1.76
C GLN A 257 12.52 -10.97 2.21
N GLN A 258 12.47 -11.58 3.40
CA GLN A 258 11.25 -12.19 3.94
C GLN A 258 10.18 -11.15 4.27
N VAL A 259 10.60 -9.97 4.72
CA VAL A 259 9.72 -8.82 4.97
C VAL A 259 9.22 -8.21 3.66
N ASN A 260 10.07 -8.06 2.64
CA ASN A 260 9.66 -7.56 1.33
C ASN A 260 8.62 -8.46 0.65
N ASP A 261 8.78 -9.79 0.71
CA ASP A 261 7.81 -10.74 0.12
C ASP A 261 6.46 -10.74 0.89
N ALA A 262 6.49 -10.55 2.22
CA ALA A 262 5.29 -10.39 3.04
C ALA A 262 4.56 -9.05 2.82
N GLU A 263 5.31 -7.99 2.52
CA GLU A 263 4.80 -6.65 2.24
C GLU A 263 4.33 -6.50 0.79
N GLU A 264 4.94 -7.18 -0.18
CA GLU A 264 4.45 -7.31 -1.56
C GLU A 264 3.03 -7.89 -1.60
N ALA A 265 2.78 -8.93 -0.81
CA ALA A 265 1.45 -9.51 -0.65
C ALA A 265 0.45 -8.57 0.07
N ALA A 266 0.94 -7.55 0.79
CA ALA A 266 0.11 -6.54 1.45
C ALA A 266 -0.22 -5.34 0.54
N ILE A 267 0.69 -4.97 -0.38
CA ILE A 267 0.61 -3.84 -1.33
C ILE A 267 -0.16 -4.21 -2.60
N GLU A 268 -0.09 -5.46 -3.06
CA GLU A 268 -0.85 -5.98 -4.20
C GLU A 268 -2.34 -6.24 -3.87
N ARG A 269 -2.87 -5.78 -2.74
CA ARG A 269 -4.28 -6.01 -2.41
C ARG A 269 -5.13 -4.81 -2.85
N PRO A 270 -6.02 -4.96 -3.87
CA PRO A 270 -7.02 -3.95 -4.17
C PRO A 270 -7.88 -3.71 -2.92
N VAL A 271 -8.45 -2.51 -2.78
CA VAL A 271 -9.32 -2.05 -1.67
C VAL A 271 -9.91 -3.24 -0.93
N ARG A 272 -9.41 -3.53 0.27
CA ARG A 272 -9.68 -4.82 0.92
C ARG A 272 -11.20 -4.94 1.07
N LEU A 273 -11.75 -6.10 0.73
CA LEU A 273 -13.15 -6.44 1.04
C LEU A 273 -13.47 -6.15 2.53
N ASN A 274 -12.45 -6.25 3.38
CA ASN A 274 -12.52 -5.83 4.77
C ASN A 274 -12.84 -4.34 4.96
N ASP A 275 -12.25 -3.42 4.19
CA ASP A 275 -12.50 -1.99 4.33
C ASP A 275 -13.92 -1.63 3.90
N GLN A 276 -14.40 -2.26 2.81
CA GLN A 276 -15.79 -2.13 2.37
C GLN A 276 -16.76 -2.70 3.41
N ARG A 277 -16.42 -3.84 4.01
CA ARG A 277 -17.18 -4.44 5.10
C ARG A 277 -17.24 -3.49 6.29
N MET A 278 -16.12 -2.88 6.70
CA MET A 278 -16.10 -1.89 7.79
C MET A 278 -17.01 -0.69 7.47
N ALA A 279 -16.91 -0.13 6.27
CA ALA A 279 -17.78 0.97 5.85
C ALA A 279 -19.26 0.59 5.85
N ALA A 280 -19.60 -0.61 5.37
CA ALA A 280 -20.97 -1.12 5.37
C ALA A 280 -21.50 -1.34 6.80
N VAL A 281 -20.67 -1.87 7.69
CA VAL A 281 -21.02 -2.06 9.11
C VAL A 281 -21.27 -0.70 9.78
N VAL A 282 -20.40 0.29 9.57
CA VAL A 282 -20.59 1.65 10.09
C VAL A 282 -21.87 2.28 9.55
N SER A 283 -22.15 2.15 8.24
CA SER A 283 -23.40 2.64 7.62
C SER A 283 -24.63 2.01 8.27
N ALA A 284 -24.65 0.68 8.41
CA ALA A 284 -25.76 -0.04 9.03
C ALA A 284 -26.00 0.37 10.49
N LEU A 285 -24.93 0.59 11.26
CA LEU A 285 -25.02 1.08 12.63
C LEU A 285 -25.55 2.52 12.71
N CYS A 286 -25.14 3.38 11.78
CA CYS A 286 -25.62 4.76 11.66
C CYS A 286 -27.12 4.79 11.30
N GLU A 287 -27.54 4.02 10.29
CA GLU A 287 -28.93 3.89 9.86
C GLU A 287 -29.84 3.34 10.97
N ALA A 288 -29.30 2.46 11.82
CA ALA A 288 -30.00 1.94 12.99
C ALA A 288 -30.08 2.93 14.17
N GLY A 289 -29.43 4.10 14.07
CA GLY A 289 -29.38 5.10 15.13
C GLY A 289 -28.78 4.58 16.43
N ALA A 290 -27.78 3.69 16.34
CA ALA A 290 -27.05 3.20 17.51
C ALA A 290 -26.10 4.28 18.02
N GLN A 291 -25.91 4.42 19.33
CA GLN A 291 -24.94 5.38 19.89
C GLN A 291 -23.95 4.70 20.82
N ARG A 292 -24.37 3.60 21.46
CA ARG A 292 -23.57 2.74 22.32
C ARG A 292 -23.38 1.40 21.63
N ILE A 293 -22.17 1.17 21.11
CA ILE A 293 -21.87 0.02 20.24
C ILE A 293 -20.83 -0.89 20.88
N ALA A 294 -21.09 -2.20 20.89
CA ALA A 294 -20.11 -3.21 21.28
C ALA A 294 -19.61 -3.98 20.04
N ASP A 295 -18.30 -4.00 19.85
CA ASP A 295 -17.61 -4.77 18.81
C ASP A 295 -17.14 -6.11 19.41
N LEU A 296 -17.86 -7.17 19.07
CA LEU A 296 -17.71 -8.51 19.60
C LEU A 296 -16.73 -9.31 18.73
N GLY A 297 -15.54 -9.59 19.26
CA GLY A 297 -14.40 -10.11 18.48
C GLY A 297 -13.63 -8.98 17.79
N CYS A 298 -13.34 -7.90 18.53
CA CYS A 298 -12.78 -6.68 17.95
C CYS A 298 -11.36 -6.84 17.36
N GLY A 299 -10.68 -7.94 17.69
CA GLY A 299 -9.31 -8.22 17.26
C GLY A 299 -8.39 -7.05 17.58
N GLN A 300 -7.85 -6.43 16.54
CA GLN A 300 -6.90 -5.34 16.62
C GLN A 300 -7.55 -3.94 16.69
N GLY A 301 -8.86 -3.86 16.91
CA GLY A 301 -9.60 -2.61 17.13
C GLY A 301 -9.94 -1.81 15.87
N THR A 302 -10.02 -2.46 14.70
CA THR A 302 -10.26 -1.78 13.41
C THR A 302 -11.62 -1.07 13.37
N LEU A 303 -12.70 -1.78 13.71
CA LEU A 303 -14.04 -1.19 13.75
C LEU A 303 -14.17 -0.17 14.89
N VAL A 304 -13.61 -0.48 16.07
CA VAL A 304 -13.55 0.47 17.21
C VAL A 304 -12.92 1.80 16.79
N ARG A 305 -11.80 1.75 16.04
CA ARG A 305 -11.15 2.95 15.51
C ARG A 305 -12.06 3.71 14.56
N ALA A 306 -12.73 3.04 13.64
CA ALA A 306 -13.65 3.68 12.69
C ALA A 306 -14.79 4.40 13.43
N LEU A 307 -15.45 3.71 14.37
CA LEU A 307 -16.56 4.25 15.15
C LEU A 307 -16.15 5.42 16.06
N LEU A 308 -14.90 5.46 16.54
CA LEU A 308 -14.42 6.60 17.34
C LEU A 308 -14.38 7.93 16.57
N HIS A 309 -14.20 7.87 15.25
CA HIS A 309 -14.17 9.05 14.38
C HIS A 309 -15.58 9.57 14.07
N GLU A 310 -16.60 8.75 14.31
CA GLU A 310 -17.98 9.11 14.08
C GLU A 310 -18.51 9.99 15.22
N PRO A 311 -19.02 11.21 14.93
CA PRO A 311 -19.48 12.13 15.97
C PRO A 311 -20.78 11.69 16.65
N TRP A 312 -21.57 10.80 16.01
CA TRP A 312 -22.84 10.29 16.53
C TRP A 312 -22.68 9.12 17.51
N VAL A 313 -21.47 8.55 17.63
CA VAL A 313 -21.18 7.44 18.55
C VAL A 313 -20.86 8.00 19.94
N ASP A 314 -21.68 7.70 20.93
CA ASP A 314 -21.44 8.14 22.31
C ASP A 314 -20.45 7.24 23.04
N ARG A 315 -20.51 5.92 22.78
CA ARG A 315 -19.63 4.95 23.41
C ARG A 315 -19.38 3.77 22.49
N VAL A 316 -18.12 3.33 22.41
CA VAL A 316 -17.72 2.11 21.73
C VAL A 316 -16.92 1.21 22.67
N VAL A 317 -17.18 -0.08 22.65
CA VAL A 317 -16.39 -1.06 23.42
C VAL A 317 -15.93 -2.19 22.51
N GLY A 318 -14.63 -2.44 22.48
CA GLY A 318 -14.06 -3.62 21.83
C GLY A 318 -13.95 -4.79 22.79
N ILE A 319 -14.40 -5.96 22.40
CA ILE A 319 -14.32 -7.19 23.20
C ILE A 319 -13.60 -8.27 22.43
N ASP A 320 -12.61 -8.90 23.04
CA ASP A 320 -11.91 -10.05 22.46
C ASP A 320 -11.48 -11.05 23.54
N VAL A 321 -11.38 -12.32 23.18
CA VAL A 321 -10.90 -13.38 24.10
C VAL A 321 -9.38 -13.29 24.27
N SER A 322 -8.68 -12.84 23.23
CA SER A 322 -7.23 -12.71 23.17
C SER A 322 -6.77 -11.41 23.83
N TRP A 323 -6.14 -11.54 25.00
CA TRP A 323 -5.49 -10.41 25.66
C TRP A 323 -4.46 -9.70 24.76
N ARG A 324 -3.70 -10.47 23.98
CA ARG A 324 -2.69 -9.93 23.04
C ARG A 324 -3.31 -9.08 21.92
N SER A 325 -4.51 -9.45 21.47
CA SER A 325 -5.27 -8.65 20.49
C SER A 325 -5.69 -7.31 21.10
N LEU A 326 -6.17 -7.33 22.35
CA LEU A 326 -6.57 -6.12 23.07
C LEU A 326 -5.39 -5.18 23.38
N GLU A 327 -4.22 -5.70 23.77
CA GLU A 327 -3.02 -4.87 23.94
C GLU A 327 -2.62 -4.17 22.63
N THR A 328 -2.71 -4.89 21.52
CA THR A 328 -2.35 -4.32 20.22
C THR A 328 -3.43 -3.35 19.73
N ALA A 329 -4.71 -3.61 20.00
CA ALA A 329 -5.79 -2.64 19.80
C ALA A 329 -5.57 -1.37 20.63
N ALA A 330 -5.21 -1.49 21.91
CA ALA A 330 -4.94 -0.34 22.78
C ALA A 330 -3.81 0.55 22.24
N ARG A 331 -2.71 -0.08 21.79
CA ARG A 331 -1.58 0.63 21.14
C ARG A 331 -2.01 1.30 19.84
N ARG A 332 -2.76 0.61 18.97
CA ARG A 332 -3.23 1.16 17.67
C ARG A 332 -4.21 2.31 17.84
N LEU A 333 -5.08 2.22 18.84
CA LEU A 333 -6.01 3.28 19.23
C LEU A 333 -5.30 4.43 19.96
N ARG A 334 -4.06 4.23 20.41
CA ARG A 334 -3.28 5.16 21.24
C ARG A 334 -4.06 5.59 22.49
N LEU A 335 -4.64 4.63 23.22
CA LEU A 335 -5.51 4.93 24.36
C LEU A 335 -4.83 5.77 25.44
N ASP A 336 -3.52 5.60 25.66
CA ASP A 336 -2.77 6.33 26.68
C ASP A 336 -2.46 7.79 26.29
N GLU A 337 -2.40 8.08 24.99
CA GLU A 337 -2.16 9.43 24.44
C GLU A 337 -3.48 10.16 24.11
N MET A 338 -4.61 9.46 24.22
CA MET A 338 -5.89 9.94 23.74
C MET A 338 -6.44 11.08 24.63
N PRO A 339 -6.94 12.19 24.04
CA PRO A 339 -7.52 13.28 24.82
C PRO A 339 -8.65 12.79 25.74
N PRO A 340 -8.83 13.33 26.96
CA PRO A 340 -9.78 12.81 27.96
C PRO A 340 -11.20 12.63 27.43
N ARG A 341 -11.67 13.54 26.56
CA ARG A 341 -13.00 13.47 25.94
C ARG A 341 -13.17 12.28 25.00
N GLN A 342 -12.14 11.95 24.21
CA GLN A 342 -12.19 10.78 23.33
C GLN A 342 -11.94 9.50 24.13
N ARG A 343 -11.03 9.53 25.10
CA ARG A 343 -10.72 8.37 25.95
C ARG A 343 -11.92 7.87 26.74
N GLY A 344 -12.80 8.78 27.19
CA GLY A 344 -14.04 8.42 27.88
C GLY A 344 -15.10 7.74 27.00
N ARG A 345 -14.94 7.77 25.67
CA ARG A 345 -15.88 7.14 24.71
C ARG A 345 -15.50 5.70 24.34
N VAL A 346 -14.31 5.22 24.73
CA VAL A 346 -13.81 3.89 24.33
C VAL A 346 -13.32 3.07 25.51
N ASP A 347 -13.70 1.78 25.54
CA ASP A 347 -13.09 0.78 26.41
C ASP A 347 -12.74 -0.50 25.62
N LEU A 348 -11.81 -1.28 26.17
CA LEU A 348 -11.46 -2.62 25.68
C LEU A 348 -11.66 -3.62 26.80
N TRP A 349 -12.45 -4.66 26.58
CA TRP A 349 -12.73 -5.70 27.58
C TRP A 349 -12.27 -7.07 27.09
N GLN A 350 -11.62 -7.81 27.97
CA GLN A 350 -11.42 -9.24 27.73
C GLN A 350 -12.71 -10.00 27.99
N GLY A 351 -13.15 -10.80 27.03
CA GLY A 351 -14.38 -11.55 27.11
C GLY A 351 -14.52 -12.57 25.98
N ALA A 352 -15.23 -13.65 26.23
CA ALA A 352 -15.55 -14.66 25.23
C ALA A 352 -17.05 -14.63 24.91
N LEU A 353 -17.38 -14.71 23.62
CA LEU A 353 -18.75 -14.51 23.13
C LEU A 353 -19.72 -15.64 23.52
N THR A 354 -19.20 -16.76 24.01
CA THR A 354 -19.98 -17.91 24.49
C THR A 354 -20.39 -17.79 25.96
N TYR A 355 -20.01 -16.72 26.65
CA TYR A 355 -20.39 -16.46 28.04
C TYR A 355 -21.25 -15.20 28.13
N ARG A 356 -22.29 -15.27 28.96
CA ARG A 356 -23.16 -14.12 29.24
C ARG A 356 -22.37 -13.02 29.95
N ASP A 357 -22.31 -11.85 29.34
CA ASP A 357 -21.69 -10.67 29.92
C ASP A 357 -22.75 -9.59 30.16
N ARG A 358 -23.11 -9.39 31.44
CA ARG A 358 -24.14 -8.41 31.81
C ARG A 358 -23.78 -6.98 31.42
N ARG A 359 -22.50 -6.68 31.23
CA ARG A 359 -22.03 -5.35 30.79
C ARG A 359 -22.53 -4.99 29.39
N LEU A 360 -22.94 -5.99 28.58
CA LEU A 360 -23.43 -5.80 27.22
C LEU A 360 -24.91 -5.39 27.13
N ARG A 361 -25.68 -5.50 28.23
CA ARG A 361 -27.13 -5.25 28.23
C ARG A 361 -27.53 -3.79 27.97
N ASP A 362 -26.61 -2.85 28.17
CA ASP A 362 -26.84 -1.41 28.03
C ASP A 362 -26.34 -0.86 26.67
N PHE A 363 -26.11 -1.73 25.68
CA PHE A 363 -25.66 -1.35 24.35
C PHE A 363 -26.82 -1.36 23.34
N ASP A 364 -26.88 -0.33 22.50
CA ASP A 364 -27.92 -0.19 21.47
C ASP A 364 -27.71 -1.22 20.36
N ALA A 365 -26.44 -1.47 20.04
CA ALA A 365 -26.05 -2.38 18.98
C ALA A 365 -24.81 -3.20 19.32
N VAL A 366 -24.77 -4.40 18.75
CA VAL A 366 -23.57 -5.24 18.69
C VAL A 366 -23.14 -5.39 17.23
N ALA A 367 -21.84 -5.37 16.99
CA ALA A 367 -21.23 -5.74 15.73
C ALA A 367 -20.45 -7.04 15.94
N VAL A 368 -20.70 -8.03 15.07
CA VAL A 368 -20.04 -9.34 15.08
C VAL A 368 -19.44 -9.53 13.69
N VAL A 369 -18.21 -9.05 13.51
CA VAL A 369 -17.61 -8.93 12.19
C VAL A 369 -16.58 -10.03 11.96
N GLU A 370 -16.91 -11.00 11.10
CA GLU A 370 -16.03 -12.12 10.75
C GLU A 370 -15.62 -12.94 11.97
N VAL A 371 -16.63 -13.31 12.78
CA VAL A 371 -16.40 -14.03 14.04
C VAL A 371 -17.16 -15.34 14.10
N ILE A 372 -18.38 -15.38 13.57
CA ILE A 372 -19.25 -16.56 13.71
C ILE A 372 -18.69 -17.79 13.00
N GLU A 373 -17.89 -17.60 11.95
CA GLU A 373 -17.18 -18.66 11.23
C GLU A 373 -16.03 -19.29 12.02
N HIS A 374 -15.52 -18.59 13.04
CA HIS A 374 -14.48 -19.09 13.93
C HIS A 374 -15.04 -19.73 15.21
N ILE A 375 -16.37 -19.76 15.36
CA ILE A 375 -17.04 -20.43 16.48
C ILE A 375 -17.35 -21.86 16.07
N ASP A 376 -16.88 -22.83 16.88
CA ASP A 376 -17.24 -24.24 16.67
C ASP A 376 -18.78 -24.40 16.67
N PRO A 377 -19.37 -25.18 15.73
CA PRO A 377 -20.83 -25.31 15.62
C PRO A 377 -21.56 -25.65 16.92
N PRO A 378 -21.05 -26.51 17.82
CA PRO A 378 -21.70 -26.79 19.11
C PRO A 378 -21.75 -25.58 20.06
N ARG A 379 -20.89 -24.57 19.86
CA ARG A 379 -20.80 -23.35 20.68
C ARG A 379 -21.67 -22.22 20.15
N LEU A 380 -22.24 -22.33 18.94
CA LEU A 380 -23.13 -21.32 18.36
C LEU A 380 -24.37 -21.09 19.21
N ALA A 381 -24.96 -22.15 19.79
CA ALA A 381 -26.12 -22.01 20.68
C ALA A 381 -25.80 -21.17 21.94
N ALA A 382 -24.58 -21.30 22.48
CA ALA A 382 -24.13 -20.51 23.62
C ALA A 382 -23.84 -19.05 23.22
N PHE A 383 -23.32 -18.82 22.01
CA PHE A 383 -23.20 -17.48 21.43
C PHE A 383 -24.57 -16.82 21.25
N GLU A 384 -25.54 -17.54 20.66
CA GLU A 384 -26.89 -17.03 20.44
C GLU A 384 -27.58 -16.67 21.76
N ASP A 385 -27.49 -17.55 22.77
CA ASP A 385 -28.04 -17.29 24.10
C ASP A 385 -27.34 -16.11 24.79
N SER A 386 -26.02 -15.96 24.64
CA SER A 386 -25.29 -14.84 25.23
C SER A 386 -25.66 -13.50 24.58
N VAL A 387 -25.60 -13.43 23.25
CA VAL A 387 -25.77 -12.17 22.50
C VAL A 387 -27.24 -11.81 22.35
N PHE A 388 -28.07 -12.73 21.87
CA PHE A 388 -29.48 -12.47 21.59
C PHE A 388 -30.40 -12.80 22.77
N GLY A 389 -30.01 -13.76 23.61
CA GLY A 389 -30.79 -14.18 24.79
C GLY A 389 -30.59 -13.28 26.01
N ASP A 390 -29.34 -12.97 26.38
CA ASP A 390 -28.99 -12.19 27.58
C ASP A 390 -28.72 -10.72 27.28
N ALA A 391 -27.81 -10.40 26.34
CA ALA A 391 -27.45 -9.02 26.03
C ALA A 391 -28.58 -8.26 25.31
N ARG A 392 -29.38 -8.94 24.47
CA ARG A 392 -30.60 -8.41 23.83
C ARG A 392 -30.43 -7.01 23.19
N PRO A 393 -29.41 -6.80 22.34
CA PRO A 393 -29.23 -5.51 21.69
C PRO A 393 -30.42 -5.22 20.76
N ARG A 394 -30.75 -3.93 20.58
CA ARG A 394 -31.80 -3.52 19.65
C ARG A 394 -31.42 -3.84 18.20
N THR A 395 -30.13 -3.74 17.89
CA THR A 395 -29.57 -4.03 16.57
C THR A 395 -28.36 -4.95 16.67
N ALA A 396 -28.26 -5.93 15.76
CA ALA A 396 -27.05 -6.72 15.60
C ALA A 396 -26.61 -6.69 14.13
N VAL A 397 -25.37 -6.30 13.89
CA VAL A 397 -24.75 -6.37 12.56
C VAL A 397 -23.80 -7.55 12.56
N VAL A 398 -24.09 -8.56 11.74
CA VAL A 398 -23.29 -9.78 11.62
C VAL A 398 -22.74 -9.87 10.21
N THR A 399 -21.45 -10.14 10.07
CA THR A 399 -20.82 -10.40 8.77
C THR A 399 -20.09 -11.73 8.83
N THR A 400 -20.12 -12.46 7.71
CA THR A 400 -19.46 -13.75 7.54
C THR A 400 -19.12 -13.95 6.06
N PRO A 401 -18.11 -14.76 5.72
CA PRO A 401 -17.79 -15.11 4.34
C PRO A 401 -18.97 -15.75 3.61
N ASN A 402 -19.18 -15.34 2.36
CA ASN A 402 -20.13 -16.01 1.47
C ASN A 402 -19.45 -17.17 0.74
N VAL A 403 -19.82 -18.41 1.07
CA VAL A 403 -19.27 -19.63 0.47
C VAL A 403 -19.46 -19.72 -1.05
N GLU A 404 -20.50 -19.09 -1.62
CA GLU A 404 -20.74 -19.07 -3.07
C GLU A 404 -19.64 -18.32 -3.83
N TYR A 405 -18.92 -17.42 -3.15
CA TYR A 405 -17.76 -16.73 -3.73
C TYR A 405 -16.52 -17.61 -3.79
N ASN A 406 -16.45 -18.75 -3.09
CA ASN A 406 -15.29 -19.63 -3.13
C ASN A 406 -15.00 -20.14 -4.55
N ALA A 407 -16.05 -20.34 -5.37
CA ALA A 407 -15.92 -20.72 -6.78
C ALA A 407 -15.21 -19.67 -7.67
N ARG A 408 -14.95 -18.46 -7.15
CA ARG A 408 -14.22 -17.39 -7.84
C ARG A 408 -12.72 -17.36 -7.51
N PHE A 409 -12.25 -18.22 -6.60
CA PHE A 409 -10.85 -18.30 -6.20
C PHE A 409 -10.25 -19.63 -6.65
N GLU A 410 -9.25 -19.58 -7.54
CA GLU A 410 -8.53 -20.78 -7.97
C GLU A 410 -7.83 -21.45 -6.78
N GLY A 411 -8.11 -22.74 -6.54
CA GLY A 411 -7.51 -23.53 -5.46
C GLY A 411 -8.35 -23.66 -4.17
N LEU A 412 -9.45 -22.90 -4.02
CA LEU A 412 -10.43 -23.12 -2.95
C LEU A 412 -11.43 -24.20 -3.38
N ALA A 413 -11.24 -25.44 -2.90
CA ALA A 413 -12.23 -26.50 -3.11
C ALA A 413 -13.61 -26.06 -2.60
N MET A 414 -14.67 -26.47 -3.30
CA MET A 414 -16.10 -26.14 -3.09
C MET A 414 -16.68 -26.41 -1.69
N ALA A 415 -15.88 -26.78 -0.68
CA ALA A 415 -16.35 -27.04 0.67
C ALA A 415 -15.23 -26.96 1.71
N VAL A 416 -14.59 -25.81 1.91
CA VAL A 416 -13.84 -25.57 3.15
C VAL A 416 -13.99 -24.10 3.53
N PHE A 417 -14.72 -23.82 4.62
CA PHE A 417 -14.57 -22.56 5.35
C PHE A 417 -13.11 -22.53 5.83
N THR A 418 -12.29 -21.68 5.22
CA THR A 418 -10.89 -21.49 5.60
C THR A 418 -10.86 -20.99 7.05
N ARG A 419 -10.25 -21.81 7.91
CA ARG A 419 -10.05 -21.54 9.35
C ARG A 419 -9.06 -20.42 9.59
#